data_AF-A0A183E928-F1
#
_entry.id   AF-A0A183E928-F1
#
_cell.length_a   1.000
_cell.length_b   1.000
_cell.length_c   1.000
_cell.angle_alpha   90.00
_cell.angle_beta   90.00
_cell.angle_gamma   90.00
#
_symmetry.space_group_name_H-M   'P 1'
#
loop_
_entity.id
_entity.type
_entity.pdbx_description
1 polymer ?
#
loop_
_entity_poly.entity_id
_entity_poly.type
_entity_poly.pdbx_seq_one_letter_code
_entity_poly.pdbx_strand_id
1 'polypeptide(L)'
;MFGKGIYFADMATKSANYCYPQPSKPGLLVLAQVALGEMNELLHADYNADKLPAGKHSTKGLGSVGPDPETYITLDDGCEVPCGKPITVNRSEQCSLNYNEYIVYNVKQVWIRYLVEVDFVFD
;
A
#
# COMPACT_ATOMS: atom_id res chain seq x y z
N MET A 1 0.82 -10.80 7.80
CA MET A 1 -0.62 -10.46 7.69
C MET A 1 -1.26 -11.17 6.51
N PHE A 2 -0.63 -11.11 5.32
CA PHE A 2 -1.14 -11.65 4.06
C PHE A 2 -0.12 -12.57 3.37
N GLY A 3 0.44 -13.53 4.12
CA GLY A 3 1.48 -14.43 3.61
C GLY A 3 2.86 -13.77 3.42
N LYS A 4 3.77 -14.49 2.75
CA LYS A 4 5.16 -14.06 2.52
C LYS A 4 5.29 -13.31 1.20
N GLY A 5 5.14 -12.00 1.23
CA GLY A 5 5.26 -11.13 0.06
C GLY A 5 5.95 -9.80 0.37
N ILE A 6 5.95 -8.91 -0.61
CA ILE A 6 6.43 -7.53 -0.50
C ILE A 6 5.22 -6.63 -0.28
N TYR A 7 5.22 -5.89 0.83
CA TYR A 7 4.08 -5.11 1.29
C TYR A 7 4.24 -3.64 0.90
N PHE A 8 3.18 -3.06 0.35
CA PHE A 8 3.07 -1.66 -0.02
C PHE A 8 1.80 -1.05 0.60
N ALA A 9 1.79 0.28 0.73
CA ALA A 9 0.64 1.05 1.15
C ALA A 9 0.44 2.25 0.21
N ASP A 10 -0.80 2.68 0.09
CA ASP A 10 -1.21 3.91 -0.63
C ASP A 10 -1.29 5.14 0.30
N MET A 11 -1.04 4.95 1.59
CA MET A 11 -0.96 6.00 2.60
C MET A 11 0.48 6.15 3.09
N ALA A 12 1.10 7.29 2.81
CA ALA A 12 2.50 7.55 3.15
C ALA A 12 2.79 7.37 4.65
N THR A 13 1.89 7.87 5.52
CA THR A 13 2.03 7.77 6.98
C THR A 13 2.02 6.33 7.48
N LYS A 14 1.31 5.42 6.81
CA LYS A 14 1.32 4.00 7.15
C LYS A 14 2.70 3.39 6.95
N SER A 15 3.31 3.59 5.78
CA SER A 15 4.68 3.12 5.52
C SER A 15 5.69 3.84 6.42
N ALA A 16 5.50 5.12 6.68
CA ALA A 16 6.42 5.92 7.50
C ALA A 16 6.50 5.47 8.96
N ASN A 17 5.43 4.89 9.51
CA ASN A 17 5.48 4.27 10.85
C ASN A 17 6.46 3.09 10.93
N TYR A 18 6.72 2.40 9.81
CA TYR A 18 7.72 1.33 9.75
C TYR A 18 9.16 1.85 9.69
N CYS A 19 9.37 3.17 9.54
CA CYS A 19 10.70 3.78 9.69
C CYS A 19 11.15 3.88 11.15
N TYR A 20 10.26 3.60 12.12
CA TYR A 20 10.50 3.84 13.56
C TYR A 20 10.99 5.28 13.80
N PRO A 21 10.15 6.29 13.46
CA PRO A 21 10.56 7.69 13.39
C PRO A 21 11.12 8.18 14.73
N GLN A 22 12.18 8.99 14.67
CA GLN A 22 12.87 9.54 15.84
C GLN A 22 13.06 11.05 15.69
N PRO A 23 13.00 11.83 16.78
CA PRO A 23 13.29 13.26 16.73
C PRO A 23 14.66 13.53 16.11
N SER A 24 14.73 14.54 15.22
CA SER A 24 15.97 14.98 14.56
C SER A 24 16.69 13.90 13.73
N LYS A 25 15.99 12.85 13.30
CA LYS A 25 16.51 11.86 12.36
C LYS A 25 15.57 11.71 11.17
N PRO A 26 16.05 11.92 9.93
CA PRO A 26 15.23 11.68 8.75
C PRO A 26 14.95 10.19 8.58
N GLY A 27 13.82 9.88 7.95
CA GLY A 27 13.46 8.56 7.45
C GLY A 27 13.65 8.46 5.95
N LEU A 28 13.64 7.23 5.46
CA LEU A 28 13.64 6.94 4.04
C LEU A 28 12.37 6.17 3.67
N LEU A 29 11.63 6.70 2.70
CA LEU A 29 10.50 6.03 2.07
C LEU A 29 10.88 5.60 0.66
N VAL A 30 10.51 4.38 0.29
CA VAL A 30 10.69 3.87 -1.07
C VAL A 30 9.37 4.01 -1.82
N LEU A 31 9.42 4.66 -2.98
CA LEU A 31 8.32 4.64 -3.94
C LEU A 31 8.68 3.70 -5.10
N ALA A 32 7.80 2.73 -5.36
CA ALA A 32 7.97 1.75 -6.40
C ALA A 32 6.70 1.65 -7.24
N GLN A 33 6.88 1.39 -8.53
CA GLN A 33 5.83 0.89 -9.39
C GLN A 33 5.61 -0.58 -9.08
N VAL A 34 4.35 -0.95 -8.87
CA VAL A 34 3.97 -2.31 -8.47
C VAL A 34 2.96 -2.84 -9.47
N ALA A 35 3.33 -3.89 -10.21
CA ALA A 35 2.46 -4.57 -11.15
C ALA A 35 1.47 -5.47 -10.37
N LEU A 36 0.40 -4.85 -9.85
CA LEU A 36 -0.61 -5.53 -9.02
C LEU A 36 -1.44 -6.54 -9.81
N GLY A 37 -1.73 -6.25 -11.07
CA GLY A 37 -2.65 -7.04 -11.90
C GLY A 37 -4.02 -7.22 -11.23
N GLU A 38 -4.65 -8.35 -11.48
CA GLU A 38 -5.88 -8.73 -10.78
C GLU A 38 -5.62 -9.05 -9.29
N MET A 39 -6.23 -8.29 -8.39
CA MET A 39 -6.03 -8.41 -6.95
C MET A 39 -7.04 -9.37 -6.30
N ASN A 40 -6.57 -10.16 -5.33
CA ASN A 40 -7.41 -10.89 -4.37
C ASN A 40 -7.72 -9.97 -3.19
N GLU A 41 -8.94 -9.47 -3.09
CA GLU A 41 -9.33 -8.51 -2.05
C GLU A 41 -9.78 -9.23 -0.77
N LEU A 42 -9.23 -8.84 0.37
CA LEU A 42 -9.49 -9.46 1.68
C LEU A 42 -9.84 -8.40 2.73
N LEU A 43 -10.92 -8.63 3.49
CA LEU A 43 -11.34 -7.76 4.60
C LEU A 43 -10.56 -8.03 5.91
N HIS A 44 -9.99 -9.22 6.02
CA HIS A 44 -9.30 -9.72 7.20
C HIS A 44 -7.95 -10.32 6.84
N ALA A 45 -7.01 -10.32 7.79
CA ALA A 45 -5.73 -10.98 7.65
C ALA A 45 -5.90 -12.47 7.32
N ASP A 46 -5.12 -12.95 6.35
CA ASP A 46 -5.02 -14.37 6.01
C ASP A 46 -3.54 -14.71 5.77
N TYR A 47 -2.99 -15.53 6.67
CA TYR A 47 -1.60 -15.96 6.58
C TYR A 47 -1.30 -16.83 5.35
N ASN A 48 -2.31 -17.34 4.66
CA ASN A 48 -2.21 -18.11 3.41
C ASN A 48 -2.56 -17.29 2.16
N ALA A 49 -2.69 -15.95 2.26
CA ALA A 49 -3.08 -15.11 1.12
C ALA A 49 -2.07 -15.14 -0.06
N ASP A 50 -0.86 -15.67 0.16
CA ASP A 50 0.11 -15.97 -0.89
C ASP A 50 -0.32 -17.13 -1.82
N LYS A 51 -1.28 -17.95 -1.39
CA LYS A 51 -1.95 -18.95 -2.23
C LYS A 51 -3.08 -18.29 -3.02
N LEU A 52 -2.69 -17.49 -4.01
CA LEU A 52 -3.62 -16.70 -4.81
C LEU A 52 -4.66 -17.58 -5.53
N PRO A 53 -5.94 -17.17 -5.55
CA PRO A 53 -6.94 -17.79 -6.43
C PRO A 53 -6.53 -17.71 -7.89
N ALA A 54 -7.05 -18.63 -8.71
CA ALA A 54 -6.77 -18.64 -10.14
C ALA A 54 -7.08 -17.29 -10.79
N GLY A 55 -6.14 -16.77 -11.58
CA GLY A 55 -6.26 -15.49 -12.27
C GLY A 55 -5.92 -14.26 -11.41
N LYS A 56 -5.61 -14.41 -10.11
CA LYS A 56 -5.12 -13.32 -9.26
C LYS A 56 -3.59 -13.28 -9.24
N HIS A 57 -3.02 -12.08 -9.07
CA HIS A 57 -1.59 -11.81 -9.17
C HIS A 57 -1.01 -11.14 -7.90
N SER A 58 -1.87 -10.63 -7.04
CA SER A 58 -1.51 -9.95 -5.80
C SER A 58 -2.67 -9.99 -4.81
N THR A 59 -2.42 -9.63 -3.56
CA THR A 59 -3.45 -9.49 -2.52
C THR A 59 -3.62 -8.02 -2.18
N LYS A 60 -4.87 -7.60 -1.99
CA LYS A 60 -5.23 -6.29 -1.46
C LYS A 60 -5.95 -6.48 -0.12
N GLY A 61 -5.29 -6.13 0.97
CA GLY A 61 -5.95 -5.96 2.25
C GLY A 61 -6.79 -4.69 2.19
N LEU A 62 -8.11 -4.81 2.27
CA LEU A 62 -9.01 -3.66 2.22
C LEU A 62 -8.97 -2.91 3.55
N GLY A 63 -8.70 -1.61 3.49
CA GLY A 63 -8.80 -0.68 4.61
C GLY A 63 -10.08 0.13 4.59
N SER A 64 -10.46 0.69 5.75
CA SER A 64 -11.61 1.59 5.86
C SER A 64 -11.33 2.98 5.28
N VAL A 65 -10.06 3.40 5.28
CA VAL A 65 -9.56 4.68 4.76
C VAL A 65 -8.56 4.46 3.63
N GLY A 66 -8.67 5.25 2.56
CA GLY A 66 -7.73 5.28 1.44
C GLY A 66 -7.74 6.65 0.77
N PRO A 67 -6.85 6.90 -0.19
CA PRO A 67 -6.84 8.15 -0.95
C PRO A 67 -8.10 8.25 -1.83
N ASP A 68 -8.58 9.46 -2.06
CA ASP A 68 -9.76 9.71 -2.91
C ASP A 68 -9.48 9.32 -4.38
N PRO A 69 -10.17 8.30 -4.92
CA PRO A 69 -9.97 7.84 -6.30
C PRO A 69 -10.20 8.94 -7.36
N GLU A 70 -11.03 9.96 -7.07
CA GLU A 70 -11.27 11.07 -7.98
C GLU A 70 -10.04 11.98 -8.15
N THR A 71 -9.07 11.86 -7.25
CA THR A 71 -7.84 12.67 -7.24
C THR A 71 -6.60 11.91 -7.69
N TYR A 72 -6.76 10.66 -8.14
CA TYR A 72 -5.67 9.88 -8.68
C TYR A 72 -5.14 10.53 -9.96
N ILE A 73 -3.83 10.42 -10.18
CA ILE A 73 -3.20 10.85 -11.42
C ILE A 73 -2.55 9.65 -12.10
N THR A 74 -2.49 9.68 -13.42
CA THR A 74 -1.75 8.70 -14.21
C THR A 74 -0.50 9.38 -14.78
N LEU A 75 0.66 8.78 -14.55
CA LEU A 75 1.94 9.24 -15.10
C LEU A 75 2.05 8.86 -16.59
N ASP A 76 2.98 9.47 -17.32
CA ASP A 76 3.18 9.23 -18.75
C ASP A 76 3.53 7.77 -19.11
N ASP A 77 4.05 7.00 -18.15
CA ASP A 77 4.35 5.57 -18.31
C ASP A 77 3.16 4.66 -17.95
N GLY A 78 1.98 5.24 -17.73
CA GLY A 78 0.74 4.53 -17.42
C GLY A 78 0.61 4.10 -15.95
N CYS A 79 1.56 4.45 -15.09
CA CYS A 79 1.45 4.18 -13.67
C CYS A 79 0.41 5.10 -13.02
N GLU A 80 -0.59 4.50 -12.39
CA GLU A 80 -1.51 5.22 -11.51
C GLU A 80 -0.81 5.56 -10.18
N VAL A 81 -0.99 6.80 -9.72
CA VAL A 81 -0.50 7.27 -8.44
C VAL A 81 -1.71 7.58 -7.57
N PRO A 82 -1.94 6.81 -6.49
CA PRO A 82 -3.02 7.07 -5.55
C PRO A 82 -2.64 8.26 -4.65
N CYS A 83 -2.80 9.47 -5.19
CA CYS A 83 -2.68 10.71 -4.43
C CYS A 83 -4.06 11.19 -3.98
N GLY A 84 -4.10 12.09 -3.00
CA GLY A 84 -5.34 12.66 -2.51
C GLY A 84 -5.41 12.77 -1.00
N LYS A 85 -6.53 13.32 -0.54
CA LYS A 85 -6.86 13.32 0.89
C LYS A 85 -7.40 11.94 1.28
N PRO A 86 -7.16 11.49 2.52
CA PRO A 86 -7.78 10.27 3.03
C PRO A 86 -9.30 10.45 3.11
N ILE A 87 -10.03 9.50 2.55
CA ILE A 87 -11.49 9.39 2.64
C ILE A 87 -11.88 8.00 3.15
N THR A 88 -13.09 7.86 3.69
CA THR A 88 -13.65 6.53 4.01
C THR A 88 -14.00 5.81 2.71
N VAL A 89 -13.19 4.83 2.32
CA VAL A 89 -13.36 4.04 1.08
C VAL A 89 -14.19 2.77 1.32
N ASN A 90 -14.21 2.24 2.54
CA ASN A 90 -15.00 1.07 2.90
C ASN A 90 -15.77 1.32 4.21
N ARG A 91 -17.09 1.28 4.14
CA ARG A 91 -17.99 1.47 5.29
C ARG A 91 -18.42 0.16 5.95
N SER A 92 -17.89 -0.97 5.49
CA SER A 92 -18.16 -2.25 6.13
C SER A 92 -17.58 -2.25 7.53
N GLU A 93 -18.43 -2.50 8.53
CA GLU A 93 -18.00 -2.71 9.93
C GLU A 93 -17.07 -3.94 10.07
N GLN A 94 -16.95 -4.76 9.04
CA GLN A 94 -16.08 -5.93 9.00
C GLN A 94 -14.65 -5.59 8.60
N CYS A 95 -14.35 -4.34 8.21
CA CYS A 95 -13.01 -3.97 7.78
C CYS A 95 -12.05 -3.94 8.99
N SER A 96 -11.13 -4.91 9.06
CA SER A 96 -10.18 -4.99 10.18
C SER A 96 -8.98 -4.05 10.06
N LEU A 97 -8.74 -3.51 8.86
CA LEU A 97 -7.62 -2.60 8.59
C LEU A 97 -8.10 -1.16 8.51
N ASN A 98 -7.29 -0.24 9.04
CA ASN A 98 -7.52 1.19 8.90
C ASN A 98 -7.21 1.68 7.48
N TYR A 99 -6.13 1.19 6.87
CA TYR A 99 -5.70 1.58 5.53
C TYR A 99 -5.38 0.36 4.68
N ASN A 100 -5.45 0.50 3.36
CA ASN A 100 -5.16 -0.58 2.43
C ASN A 100 -3.73 -1.13 2.60
N GLU A 101 -3.53 -2.38 2.20
CA GLU A 101 -2.21 -2.98 1.94
C GLU A 101 -2.23 -3.68 0.60
N TYR A 102 -1.14 -3.56 -0.14
CA TYR A 102 -0.96 -4.23 -1.42
C TYR A 102 0.24 -5.16 -1.31
N ILE A 103 0.04 -6.42 -1.66
CA ILE A 103 1.05 -7.46 -1.48
C ILE A 103 1.28 -8.19 -2.79
N VAL A 104 2.52 -8.16 -3.26
CA VAL A 104 2.97 -8.98 -4.39
C VAL A 104 3.88 -10.10 -3.91
N TYR A 105 3.83 -11.24 -4.59
CA TYR A 105 4.55 -12.45 -4.21
C TYR A 105 5.72 -12.79 -5.14
N ASN A 106 5.95 -11.95 -6.16
CA ASN A 106 7.08 -12.06 -7.07
C ASN A 106 7.84 -10.72 -7.16
N VAL A 107 9.16 -10.77 -6.94
CA VAL A 107 10.04 -9.59 -7.02
C VAL A 107 10.00 -8.90 -8.39
N LYS A 108 9.68 -9.63 -9.46
CA LYS A 108 9.54 -9.07 -10.81
C LYS A 108 8.34 -8.12 -10.96
N GLN A 109 7.42 -8.10 -10.00
CA GLN A 109 6.31 -7.16 -9.98
C GLN A 109 6.68 -5.79 -9.38
N VAL A 110 7.93 -5.61 -8.91
CA VAL A 110 8.35 -4.39 -8.23
C VAL A 110 9.44 -3.68 -9.01
N TRP A 111 9.25 -2.41 -9.28
CA TRP A 111 10.27 -1.52 -9.85
C TRP A 111 10.42 -0.27 -8.98
N ILE A 112 11.50 -0.19 -8.22
CA ILE A 112 11.82 0.98 -7.38
C ILE A 112 12.12 2.18 -8.29
N ARG A 113 11.45 3.31 -8.05
CA ARG A 113 11.61 4.53 -8.84
C ARG A 113 12.24 5.67 -8.06
N TYR A 114 11.90 5.80 -6.78
CA TYR A 114 12.37 6.91 -5.95
C TYR A 114 12.69 6.43 -4.53
N LEU A 115 13.69 7.09 -3.94
CA LEU A 115 13.97 7.07 -2.52
C LEU A 115 13.72 8.48 -2.01
N VAL A 116 12.81 8.63 -1.06
CA VAL A 116 12.39 9.92 -0.52
C VAL A 116 12.90 10.03 0.91
N GLU A 117 13.73 11.03 1.15
CA GLU A 117 14.10 11.42 2.51
C GLU A 117 13.00 12.28 3.12
N VAL A 118 12.57 11.95 4.34
CA VAL A 118 11.49 12.63 5.04
C VAL A 118 11.93 13.03 6.44
N ASP A 119 11.67 14.27 6.82
CA ASP A 119 11.82 14.74 8.19
C ASP A 119 10.55 14.47 8.99
N PHE A 120 10.70 13.88 10.17
CA PHE A 120 9.60 13.66 11.11
C PHE A 120 9.51 14.81 12.10
N VAL A 121 8.42 15.58 12.01
CA VAL A 121 8.08 16.62 12.97
C VAL A 121 7.11 16.05 14.00
N PHE A 122 7.47 16.14 15.27
CA PHE A 122 6.67 15.67 16.40
C PHE A 122 6.11 16.87 17.16
N ASP A 123 4.85 16.77 17.58
CA ASP A 123 4.18 17.74 18.45
C ASP A 123 4.44 17.44 19.95
#